data_AF-A0A0S3SUX3-F1
#
_entry.id   AF-A0A0S3SUX3-F1
#
_cell.length_a   1.000
_cell.length_b   1.000
_cell.length_c   1.000
_cell.angle_alpha   90.00
_cell.angle_beta   90.00
_cell.angle_gamma   90.00
#
_symmetry.space_group_name_H-M   'P 1'
#
loop_
_entity.id
_entity.type
_entity.pdbx_description
1 polymer ?
#
loop_
_entity_poly.entity_id
_entity_poly.type
_entity_poly.pdbx_seq_one_letter_code
_entity_poly.pdbx_strand_id
1 'polypeptide(L)'
;MAVVKEEKMIRAKRQIHNNWMIEVSKPFVSNFLCNTLQIKYEVYFFAKNMYVRLHYTPGGTDDKILTSLRLISSGFPSLAGTPFAEPGIDCSFDTEASEAYVFSGNLCAYIDYAPGTTNDKILAGPTTIAQMFPVLKNTVFADGIDSAFRSTEGKEVYLFKGNKYVRIAYDSKQLVGNIRNISDGFPVLYGTIFESGIDACFASHVESEAYLFKGDKYVRIKFTPGQTDDTLVGDVTPILDGWPVLRGILPVS
;
A
#
# COMPACT_ATOMS: atom_id res chain seq x y z
N MET A 1 -18.26 45.99 -7.82
CA MET A 1 -18.48 44.89 -8.80
C MET A 1 -17.20 44.19 -9.26
N ALA A 2 -16.04 44.88 -9.34
CA ALA A 2 -14.76 44.29 -9.74
C ALA A 2 -14.14 43.34 -8.67
N VAL A 3 -14.18 43.72 -7.40
CA VAL A 3 -13.61 42.94 -6.27
C VAL A 3 -14.19 41.53 -6.17
N VAL A 4 -15.51 41.38 -6.37
CA VAL A 4 -16.21 40.08 -6.32
C VAL A 4 -15.81 39.15 -7.47
N LYS A 5 -15.40 39.70 -8.63
CA LYS A 5 -14.89 38.89 -9.76
C LYS A 5 -13.48 38.39 -9.48
N GLU A 6 -12.67 39.19 -8.80
CA GLU A 6 -11.29 38.86 -8.47
C GLU A 6 -11.19 37.77 -7.41
N GLU A 7 -12.01 37.83 -6.36
CA GLU A 7 -12.11 36.77 -5.34
C GLU A 7 -12.58 35.43 -5.93
N LYS A 8 -13.54 35.46 -6.87
CA LYS A 8 -13.99 34.26 -7.58
C LYS A 8 -12.88 33.66 -8.44
N MET A 9 -12.06 34.48 -9.09
CA MET A 9 -10.89 34.00 -9.86
C MET A 9 -9.82 33.39 -8.96
N ILE A 10 -9.54 33.99 -7.80
CA ILE A 10 -8.54 33.48 -6.85
C ILE A 10 -9.02 32.12 -6.29
N ARG A 11 -10.30 32.01 -5.93
CA ARG A 11 -10.89 30.76 -5.45
C ARG A 11 -10.88 29.66 -6.52
N ALA A 12 -11.20 30.02 -7.77
CA ALA A 12 -11.11 29.10 -8.90
C ALA A 12 -9.67 28.64 -9.17
N LYS A 13 -8.69 29.55 -9.15
CA LYS A 13 -7.26 29.19 -9.30
C LYS A 13 -6.76 28.30 -8.17
N ARG A 14 -7.18 28.54 -6.93
CA ARG A 14 -6.82 27.70 -5.78
C ARG A 14 -7.48 26.32 -5.87
N GLN A 15 -8.72 26.24 -6.36
CA GLN A 15 -9.42 24.98 -6.58
C GLN A 15 -8.84 24.19 -7.75
N ILE A 16 -8.44 24.86 -8.83
CA ILE A 16 -7.71 24.24 -9.96
C ILE A 16 -6.35 23.75 -9.48
N HIS A 17 -5.58 24.56 -8.73
CA HIS A 17 -4.28 24.15 -8.17
C HIS A 17 -4.41 22.97 -7.20
N ASN A 18 -5.45 22.96 -6.36
CA ASN A 18 -5.73 21.84 -5.47
C ASN A 18 -6.14 20.58 -6.25
N ASN A 19 -6.99 20.71 -7.28
CA ASN A 19 -7.33 19.59 -8.17
C ASN A 19 -6.10 19.08 -8.92
N TRP A 20 -5.22 19.97 -9.35
CA TRP A 20 -3.95 19.61 -10.01
C TRP A 20 -3.03 18.90 -9.03
N MET A 21 -2.89 19.37 -7.79
CA MET A 21 -2.13 18.65 -6.75
C MET A 21 -2.74 17.27 -6.45
N ILE A 22 -4.07 17.14 -6.44
CA ILE A 22 -4.78 15.86 -6.25
C ILE A 22 -4.58 14.94 -7.47
N GLU A 23 -4.49 15.46 -8.69
CA GLU A 23 -4.24 14.69 -9.92
C GLU A 23 -2.78 14.24 -10.03
N VAL A 24 -1.83 15.09 -9.64
CA VAL A 24 -0.40 14.80 -9.63
C VAL A 24 -0.02 13.87 -8.46
N SER A 25 -0.86 13.75 -7.43
CA SER A 25 -0.66 12.88 -6.28
C SER A 25 -1.43 11.56 -6.33
N LYS A 26 -2.07 11.18 -7.45
CA LYS A 26 -2.72 9.86 -7.52
C LYS A 26 -1.65 8.80 -7.77
N PRO A 27 -1.46 7.87 -6.84
CA PRO A 27 -0.45 6.85 -7.04
C PRO A 27 -0.86 5.95 -8.22
N PHE A 28 0.12 5.56 -9.05
CA PHE A 28 -0.09 4.67 -10.20
C PHE A 28 -0.63 3.30 -9.75
N VAL A 29 -0.26 2.87 -8.55
CA VAL A 29 -0.81 1.76 -7.79
C VAL A 29 -1.07 2.26 -6.38
N SER A 30 -2.29 2.11 -5.85
CA SER A 30 -2.57 2.60 -4.50
C SER A 30 -2.06 1.65 -3.43
N ASN A 31 -2.06 0.33 -3.65
CA ASN A 31 -1.65 -0.62 -2.62
C ASN A 31 -1.49 -2.08 -3.13
N PHE A 32 -0.93 -2.96 -2.28
CA PHE A 32 -0.75 -4.39 -2.54
C PHE A 32 -1.09 -5.30 -1.35
N LEU A 33 -1.57 -6.51 -1.64
CA LEU A 33 -1.72 -7.58 -0.66
C LEU A 33 -1.04 -8.86 -1.17
N CYS A 34 -0.17 -9.48 -0.36
CA CYS A 34 0.53 -10.72 -0.71
C CYS A 34 -0.10 -11.92 0.03
N ASN A 35 -0.40 -13.02 -0.66
CA ASN A 35 -0.98 -14.21 0.00
C ASN A 35 0.14 -15.17 0.45
N THR A 36 0.59 -15.05 1.70
CA THR A 36 1.83 -15.70 2.16
C THR A 36 1.75 -17.20 2.42
N LEU A 37 0.57 -17.83 2.55
CA LEU A 37 0.50 -19.19 3.13
C LEU A 37 -0.30 -20.26 2.38
N GLN A 38 -1.05 -19.96 1.31
CA GLN A 38 -1.80 -21.01 0.59
C GLN A 38 -1.59 -21.08 -0.92
N ILE A 39 -1.20 -19.98 -1.58
CA ILE A 39 -0.91 -20.00 -3.02
C ILE A 39 0.37 -19.22 -3.30
N LYS A 40 1.44 -19.97 -3.61
CA LYS A 40 2.77 -19.39 -3.82
C LYS A 40 2.73 -18.35 -4.95
N TYR A 41 3.29 -17.18 -4.65
CA TYR A 41 3.51 -16.10 -5.60
C TYR A 41 2.24 -15.44 -6.17
N GLU A 42 1.18 -15.36 -5.37
CA GLU A 42 0.04 -14.49 -5.69
C GLU A 42 0.14 -13.13 -4.99
N VAL A 43 -0.21 -12.08 -5.71
CA VAL A 43 -0.30 -10.71 -5.19
C VAL A 43 -1.54 -10.01 -5.76
N TYR A 44 -2.18 -9.21 -4.94
CA TYR A 44 -3.30 -8.36 -5.30
C TYR A 44 -2.77 -6.93 -5.42
N PHE A 45 -3.08 -6.26 -6.52
CA PHE A 45 -2.82 -4.84 -6.69
C PHE A 45 -4.14 -4.09 -6.60
N PHE A 46 -4.18 -3.04 -5.78
CA PHE A 46 -5.31 -2.16 -5.63
C PHE A 46 -4.98 -0.82 -6.27
N ALA A 47 -5.94 -0.26 -7.00
CA ALA A 47 -5.86 1.06 -7.58
C ALA A 47 -7.28 1.63 -7.65
N LYS A 48 -7.52 2.73 -6.92
CA LYS A 48 -8.87 3.28 -6.70
C LYS A 48 -9.78 2.20 -6.09
N ASN A 49 -11.01 2.11 -6.57
CA ASN A 49 -12.03 1.13 -6.21
C ASN A 49 -11.87 -0.22 -6.93
N MET A 50 -10.76 -0.44 -7.63
CA MET A 50 -10.51 -1.65 -8.42
C MET A 50 -9.29 -2.42 -7.91
N TYR A 51 -9.23 -3.69 -8.27
CA TYR A 51 -8.06 -4.52 -8.02
C TYR A 51 -7.80 -5.50 -9.17
N VAL A 52 -6.56 -5.96 -9.26
CA VAL A 52 -6.15 -7.14 -10.06
C VAL A 52 -5.47 -8.15 -9.16
N ARG A 53 -5.56 -9.43 -9.52
CA ARG A 53 -4.79 -10.50 -8.88
C ARG A 53 -3.84 -11.11 -9.89
N LEU A 54 -2.56 -11.17 -9.52
CA LEU A 54 -1.50 -11.69 -10.37
C LEU A 54 -0.81 -12.87 -9.70
N HIS A 55 -0.40 -13.83 -10.52
CA HIS A 55 0.74 -14.67 -10.20
C HIS A 55 1.99 -13.91 -10.66
N TYR A 56 2.95 -13.68 -9.77
CA TYR A 56 4.17 -12.97 -10.10
C TYR A 56 5.40 -13.88 -10.05
N THR A 57 6.40 -13.61 -10.88
CA THR A 57 7.66 -14.37 -10.90
C THR A 57 8.77 -13.48 -10.34
N PRO A 58 9.19 -13.65 -9.07
CA PRO A 58 10.21 -12.79 -8.48
C PRO A 58 11.50 -12.76 -9.30
N GLY A 59 11.94 -11.56 -9.68
CA GLY A 59 13.14 -11.39 -10.52
C GLY A 59 12.97 -11.76 -12.00
N GLY A 60 11.78 -12.16 -12.42
CA GLY A 60 11.40 -12.36 -13.82
C GLY A 60 10.28 -11.43 -14.25
N THR A 61 9.77 -11.64 -15.47
CA THR A 61 8.65 -10.86 -16.05
C THR A 61 7.56 -11.76 -16.64
N ASP A 62 7.56 -13.06 -16.31
CA ASP A 62 6.53 -14.02 -16.75
C ASP A 62 5.33 -14.01 -15.78
N ASP A 63 4.86 -12.81 -15.46
CA ASP A 63 3.71 -12.59 -14.56
C ASP A 63 2.40 -12.85 -15.30
N LYS A 64 1.40 -13.39 -14.59
CA LYS A 64 0.11 -13.79 -15.18
C LYS A 64 -1.04 -13.18 -14.41
N ILE A 65 -1.97 -12.55 -15.13
CA ILE A 65 -3.23 -12.09 -14.55
C ILE A 65 -4.10 -13.31 -14.23
N LEU A 66 -4.38 -13.52 -12.94
CA LEU A 66 -5.30 -14.53 -12.44
C LEU A 66 -6.72 -13.98 -12.30
N THR A 67 -6.84 -12.67 -12.08
CA THR A 67 -8.13 -11.98 -12.02
C THR A 67 -7.97 -10.62 -12.67
N SER A 68 -8.68 -10.43 -13.79
CA SER A 68 -8.72 -9.17 -14.52
C SER A 68 -9.27 -8.04 -13.67
N LEU A 69 -8.97 -6.81 -14.07
CA LEU A 69 -9.38 -5.60 -13.38
C LEU A 69 -10.87 -5.60 -13.11
N ARG A 70 -11.24 -5.53 -11.82
CA ARG A 70 -12.64 -5.50 -11.38
C ARG A 70 -12.78 -4.70 -10.09
N LEU A 71 -14.02 -4.32 -9.79
CA LEU A 71 -14.36 -3.61 -8.56
C LEU A 71 -14.02 -4.43 -7.31
N ILE A 72 -13.50 -3.77 -6.28
CA ILE A 72 -13.23 -4.38 -4.97
C ILE A 72 -14.51 -5.01 -4.42
N SER A 73 -15.65 -4.31 -4.47
CA SER A 73 -16.95 -4.84 -4.02
C SER A 73 -17.44 -6.07 -4.79
N SER A 74 -16.95 -6.31 -6.01
CA SER A 74 -17.28 -7.50 -6.79
C SER A 74 -16.39 -8.69 -6.46
N GLY A 75 -15.13 -8.45 -6.09
CA GLY A 75 -14.19 -9.49 -5.69
C GLY A 75 -14.32 -9.87 -4.22
N PHE A 76 -14.65 -8.88 -3.40
CA PHE A 76 -14.78 -8.96 -1.95
C PHE A 76 -16.17 -8.47 -1.52
N PRO A 77 -17.25 -9.28 -1.71
CA PRO A 77 -18.59 -8.89 -1.31
C PRO A 77 -18.75 -8.38 0.13
N SER A 78 -17.91 -8.83 1.09
CA SER A 78 -17.99 -8.34 2.46
C SER A 78 -17.58 -6.86 2.62
N LEU A 79 -16.82 -6.34 1.65
CA LEU A 79 -16.40 -4.93 1.61
C LEU A 79 -17.42 -4.03 0.91
N ALA A 80 -18.47 -4.58 0.31
CA ALA A 80 -19.50 -3.78 -0.36
C ALA A 80 -20.18 -2.80 0.61
N GLY A 81 -20.32 -1.53 0.19
CA GLY A 81 -20.90 -0.47 1.03
C GLY A 81 -19.96 0.05 2.14
N THR A 82 -18.69 -0.34 2.12
CA THR A 82 -17.66 0.16 3.04
C THR A 82 -16.68 1.11 2.33
N PRO A 83 -15.91 1.91 3.08
CA PRO A 83 -14.84 2.76 2.52
C PRO A 83 -13.79 2.00 1.71
N PHE A 84 -13.60 0.71 2.02
CA PHE A 84 -12.65 -0.16 1.31
C PHE A 84 -13.11 -0.50 -0.10
N ALA A 85 -14.42 -0.49 -0.37
CA ALA A 85 -14.94 -0.62 -1.73
C ALA A 85 -14.93 0.72 -2.47
N GLU A 86 -15.27 1.82 -1.79
CA GLU A 86 -15.30 3.18 -2.34
C GLU A 86 -14.89 4.19 -1.25
N PRO A 87 -13.79 4.96 -1.42
CA PRO A 87 -13.02 5.15 -2.66
C PRO A 87 -12.08 3.99 -3.02
N GLY A 88 -11.91 3.00 -2.14
CA GLY A 88 -11.02 1.87 -2.34
C GLY A 88 -10.02 1.66 -1.22
N ILE A 89 -9.14 0.68 -1.37
CA ILE A 89 -8.07 0.37 -0.43
C ILE A 89 -6.82 1.18 -0.81
N ASP A 90 -6.28 1.94 0.15
CA ASP A 90 -5.08 2.76 -0.03
C ASP A 90 -3.85 2.24 0.71
N CYS A 91 -4.00 1.30 1.63
CA CYS A 91 -2.90 0.56 2.25
C CYS A 91 -3.40 -0.82 2.71
N SER A 92 -2.52 -1.82 2.75
CA SER A 92 -2.79 -3.13 3.34
C SER A 92 -1.51 -3.86 3.65
N PHE A 93 -1.61 -4.86 4.53
CA PHE A 93 -0.56 -5.84 4.72
C PHE A 93 -1.18 -7.17 5.12
N ASP A 94 -0.55 -8.26 4.70
CA ASP A 94 -0.90 -9.60 5.11
C ASP A 94 -0.40 -9.91 6.53
N THR A 95 -1.08 -10.85 7.19
CA THR A 95 -0.73 -11.28 8.55
C THR A 95 -0.34 -12.75 8.58
N GLU A 96 -1.32 -13.62 8.82
CA GLU A 96 -1.20 -15.07 8.84
C GLU A 96 -2.39 -15.65 8.08
N ALA A 97 -2.28 -16.92 7.65
CA ALA A 97 -3.32 -17.62 6.90
C ALA A 97 -3.81 -16.82 5.66
N SER A 98 -5.12 -16.56 5.58
CA SER A 98 -5.75 -15.75 4.53
C SER A 98 -6.24 -14.41 5.09
N GLU A 99 -5.54 -13.88 6.09
CA GLU A 99 -5.98 -12.70 6.83
C GLU A 99 -5.08 -11.49 6.57
N ALA A 100 -5.70 -10.32 6.52
CA ALA A 100 -5.05 -9.08 6.17
C ALA A 100 -5.68 -7.87 6.88
N TYR A 101 -4.88 -6.85 7.13
CA TYR A 101 -5.41 -5.52 7.45
C TYR A 101 -5.51 -4.71 6.16
N VAL A 102 -6.67 -4.07 5.95
CA VAL A 102 -6.91 -3.15 4.84
C VAL A 102 -7.27 -1.77 5.39
N PHE A 103 -6.86 -0.73 4.67
CA PHE A 103 -6.99 0.67 5.07
C PHE A 103 -7.65 1.48 3.96
N SER A 104 -8.37 2.53 4.36
CA SER A 104 -8.92 3.56 3.48
C SER A 104 -9.03 4.86 4.27
N GLY A 105 -8.16 5.83 3.99
CA GLY A 105 -7.98 7.03 4.79
C GLY A 105 -7.63 6.69 6.24
N ASN A 106 -8.41 7.20 7.19
CA ASN A 106 -8.20 6.94 8.61
C ASN A 106 -8.94 5.69 9.13
N LEU A 107 -9.54 4.90 8.25
CA LEU A 107 -10.29 3.69 8.59
C LEU A 107 -9.53 2.43 8.23
N CYS A 108 -9.72 1.39 9.00
CA CYS A 108 -9.13 0.08 8.75
C CYS A 108 -10.06 -1.06 9.17
N ALA A 109 -9.86 -2.21 8.55
CA ALA A 109 -10.51 -3.46 8.91
C ALA A 109 -9.52 -4.62 8.86
N TYR A 110 -9.76 -5.62 9.69
CA TYR A 110 -9.10 -6.91 9.62
C TYR A 110 -10.03 -7.87 8.90
N ILE A 111 -9.54 -8.53 7.85
CA ILE A 111 -10.35 -9.32 6.93
C ILE A 111 -9.74 -10.70 6.73
N ASP A 112 -10.59 -11.68 6.46
CA ASP A 112 -10.22 -12.91 5.76
C ASP A 112 -10.59 -12.69 4.29
N TYR A 113 -9.60 -12.70 3.39
CA TYR A 113 -9.79 -12.42 1.97
C TYR A 113 -10.10 -13.68 1.14
N ALA A 114 -10.16 -14.86 1.76
CA ALA A 114 -10.60 -16.14 1.17
C ALA A 114 -10.15 -16.34 -0.30
N PRO A 115 -8.83 -16.51 -0.55
CA PRO A 115 -8.23 -16.38 -1.87
C PRO A 115 -8.88 -17.28 -2.93
N GLY A 116 -9.10 -16.72 -4.12
CA GLY A 116 -9.74 -17.43 -5.24
C GLY A 116 -11.24 -17.68 -5.07
N THR A 117 -11.87 -17.16 -4.01
CA THR A 117 -13.31 -17.27 -3.76
C THR A 117 -13.94 -15.89 -3.56
N THR A 118 -15.24 -15.84 -3.27
CA THR A 118 -15.99 -14.63 -2.88
C THR A 118 -16.60 -14.77 -1.49
N ASN A 119 -16.00 -15.61 -0.64
CA ASN A 119 -16.44 -15.89 0.72
C ASN A 119 -15.63 -15.09 1.76
N ASP A 120 -15.08 -13.96 1.35
CA ASP A 120 -14.33 -13.04 2.19
C ASP A 120 -15.22 -12.51 3.33
N LYS A 121 -14.56 -12.13 4.43
CA LYS A 121 -15.24 -11.68 5.64
C LYS A 121 -14.46 -10.57 6.32
N ILE A 122 -15.18 -9.62 6.89
CA ILE A 122 -14.61 -8.69 7.87
C ILE A 122 -14.58 -9.40 9.23
N LEU A 123 -13.38 -9.64 9.73
CA LEU A 123 -13.13 -10.27 11.03
C LEU A 123 -13.19 -9.24 12.17
N ALA A 124 -12.72 -8.01 11.91
CA ALA A 124 -12.84 -6.89 12.83
C ALA A 124 -12.89 -5.56 12.07
N GLY A 125 -13.60 -4.59 12.63
CA GLY A 125 -13.84 -3.29 11.98
C GLY A 125 -15.11 -3.27 11.12
N PRO A 126 -15.31 -2.23 10.29
CA PRO A 126 -14.42 -1.08 10.09
C PRO A 126 -14.32 -0.19 11.36
N THR A 127 -13.11 0.21 11.75
CA THR A 127 -12.86 1.20 12.82
C THR A 127 -11.79 2.19 12.39
N THR A 128 -11.56 3.24 13.16
CA THR A 128 -10.43 4.14 12.91
C THR A 128 -9.09 3.46 13.20
N ILE A 129 -8.02 3.88 12.53
CA ILE A 129 -6.65 3.40 12.79
C ILE A 129 -6.29 3.57 14.27
N ALA A 130 -6.64 4.71 14.85
CA ALA A 130 -6.41 5.01 16.26
C ALA A 130 -7.20 4.09 17.24
N GLN A 131 -8.33 3.53 16.82
CA GLN A 131 -9.07 2.54 17.62
C GLN A 131 -8.49 1.14 17.45
N MET A 132 -8.14 0.76 16.20
CA MET A 132 -7.59 -0.55 15.90
C MET A 132 -6.19 -0.73 16.48
N PHE A 133 -5.37 0.33 16.39
CA PHE A 133 -3.99 0.42 16.86
C PHE A 133 -3.82 1.66 17.75
N PRO A 134 -4.18 1.60 19.04
CA PRO A 134 -4.14 2.75 19.95
C PRO A 134 -2.78 3.44 20.05
N VAL A 135 -1.70 2.69 19.84
CA VAL A 135 -0.32 3.22 19.82
C VAL A 135 -0.06 4.23 18.69
N LEU A 136 -0.92 4.28 17.66
CA LEU A 136 -0.81 5.21 16.54
C LEU A 136 -1.62 6.51 16.73
N LYS A 137 -2.49 6.60 17.75
CA LYS A 137 -3.52 7.65 17.91
C LYS A 137 -3.01 9.10 17.83
N ASN A 138 -1.79 9.38 18.27
CA ASN A 138 -1.20 10.72 18.31
C ASN A 138 0.03 10.83 17.40
N THR A 139 0.03 10.09 16.30
CA THR A 139 1.16 10.00 15.36
C THR A 139 0.70 10.39 13.96
N VAL A 140 1.65 10.56 13.04
CA VAL A 140 1.37 10.83 11.63
C VAL A 140 0.55 9.73 10.94
N PHE A 141 0.52 8.52 11.52
CA PHE A 141 -0.19 7.36 10.99
C PHE A 141 -1.68 7.31 11.39
N ALA A 142 -2.13 8.16 12.32
CA ALA A 142 -3.50 8.12 12.85
C ALA A 142 -4.56 8.40 11.78
N ASP A 143 -4.23 9.27 10.83
CA ASP A 143 -5.15 9.75 9.79
C ASP A 143 -4.95 9.04 8.44
N GLY A 144 -4.02 8.09 8.38
CA GLY A 144 -3.77 7.28 7.19
C GLY A 144 -2.34 6.76 7.12
N ILE A 145 -2.17 5.68 6.36
CA ILE A 145 -0.89 5.00 6.13
C ILE A 145 -0.72 4.95 4.61
N ASP A 146 0.46 5.31 4.11
CA ASP A 146 0.69 5.32 2.65
C ASP A 146 0.94 3.89 2.15
N SER A 147 1.72 3.10 2.88
CA SER A 147 1.99 1.71 2.50
C SER A 147 2.48 0.89 3.68
N ALA A 148 2.40 -0.44 3.55
CA ALA A 148 2.86 -1.35 4.57
C ALA A 148 3.36 -2.67 3.97
N PHE A 149 4.31 -3.32 4.64
CA PHE A 149 4.70 -4.69 4.29
C PHE A 149 5.05 -5.51 5.53
N ARG A 150 4.83 -6.82 5.41
CA ARG A 150 5.06 -7.81 6.46
C ARG A 150 6.56 -8.09 6.64
N SER A 151 7.05 -7.99 7.87
CA SER A 151 8.41 -8.45 8.20
C SER A 151 8.51 -9.98 8.12
N THR A 152 9.68 -10.51 7.79
CA THR A 152 9.98 -11.95 7.96
C THR A 152 10.16 -12.34 9.42
N GLU A 153 10.40 -11.37 10.31
CA GLU A 153 10.58 -11.60 11.74
C GLU A 153 9.25 -11.49 12.51
N GLY A 154 9.01 -12.50 13.34
CA GLY A 154 7.92 -12.51 14.33
C GLY A 154 6.57 -12.14 13.72
N LYS A 155 5.84 -11.25 14.37
CA LYS A 155 4.56 -10.66 13.91
C LYS A 155 4.70 -9.18 13.59
N GLU A 156 5.88 -8.78 13.11
CA GLU A 156 6.19 -7.38 12.80
C GLU A 156 5.75 -6.96 11.40
N VAL A 157 5.34 -5.71 11.28
CA VAL A 157 4.95 -5.05 10.03
C VAL A 157 5.57 -3.66 10.00
N TYR A 158 6.11 -3.29 8.84
CA TYR A 158 6.60 -1.95 8.57
C TYR A 158 5.47 -1.12 7.99
N LEU A 159 5.20 0.05 8.57
CA LEU A 159 4.22 1.03 8.12
C LEU A 159 4.94 2.30 7.67
N PHE A 160 4.53 2.88 6.54
CA PHE A 160 5.13 4.07 5.95
C PHE A 160 4.11 5.19 5.82
N LYS A 161 4.52 6.43 6.14
CA LYS A 161 3.71 7.64 5.98
C LYS A 161 4.62 8.85 5.74
N GLY A 162 4.53 9.46 4.57
CA GLY A 162 5.47 10.47 4.12
C GLY A 162 6.91 9.94 4.21
N ASN A 163 7.83 10.74 4.75
CA ASN A 163 9.21 10.31 4.95
C ASN A 163 9.44 9.50 6.24
N LYS A 164 8.38 9.08 6.95
CA LYS A 164 8.47 8.34 8.21
C LYS A 164 8.09 6.88 8.02
N TYR A 165 8.69 6.03 8.85
CA TYR A 165 8.26 4.66 9.03
C TYR A 165 8.21 4.27 10.51
N VAL A 166 7.45 3.23 10.80
CA VAL A 166 7.41 2.60 12.12
C VAL A 166 7.20 1.10 11.97
N ARG A 167 7.64 0.32 12.96
CA ARG A 167 7.32 -1.11 13.05
C ARG A 167 6.25 -1.33 14.11
N ILE A 168 5.30 -2.19 13.82
CA ILE A 168 4.30 -2.65 14.78
C ILE A 168 4.28 -4.17 14.83
N ALA A 169 4.01 -4.73 16.01
CA ALA A 169 3.64 -6.12 16.15
C ALA A 169 2.10 -6.21 16.10
N TYR A 170 1.52 -6.85 15.08
CA TYR A 170 0.06 -6.78 14.85
C TYR A 170 -0.76 -7.63 15.83
N ASP A 171 -0.14 -8.59 16.52
CA ASP A 171 -0.76 -9.44 17.53
C ASP A 171 -0.94 -8.70 18.87
N SER A 172 0.13 -8.09 19.36
CA SER A 172 0.15 -7.28 20.59
C SER A 172 -0.31 -5.85 20.36
N LYS A 173 -0.37 -5.43 19.09
CA LYS A 173 -0.70 -4.07 18.63
C LYS A 173 0.22 -3.01 19.24
N GLN A 174 1.46 -3.38 19.52
CA GLN A 174 2.48 -2.51 20.10
C GLN A 174 3.49 -2.03 19.04
N LEU A 175 4.09 -0.87 19.29
CA LEU A 175 5.22 -0.38 18.49
C LEU A 175 6.47 -1.20 18.80
N VAL A 176 7.24 -1.51 17.76
CA VAL A 176 8.57 -2.12 17.88
C VAL A 176 9.64 -1.08 17.54
N GLY A 177 10.08 -0.38 18.58
CA GLY A 177 10.98 0.77 18.47
C GLY A 177 10.24 2.08 18.24
N ASN A 178 10.95 3.08 17.73
CA ASN A 178 10.45 4.45 17.55
C ASN A 178 10.08 4.72 16.08
N ILE A 179 9.25 5.74 15.86
CA ILE A 179 9.02 6.31 14.53
C ILE A 179 10.31 6.98 14.06
N ARG A 180 10.79 6.63 12.87
CA ARG A 180 12.07 7.11 12.30
C ARG A 180 11.89 7.60 10.87
N ASN A 181 12.88 8.30 10.30
CA ASN A 181 12.85 8.56 8.87
C ASN A 181 13.10 7.27 8.09
N ILE A 182 12.56 7.18 6.87
CA ILE A 182 12.81 6.05 5.98
C ILE A 182 14.32 5.86 5.76
N SER A 183 15.06 6.93 5.48
CA SER A 183 16.51 6.87 5.26
C SER A 183 17.33 6.48 6.49
N ASP A 184 16.79 6.63 7.71
CA ASP A 184 17.47 6.16 8.94
C ASP A 184 17.33 4.64 9.11
N GLY A 185 16.21 4.08 8.66
CA GLY A 185 15.91 2.65 8.75
C GLY A 185 16.43 1.87 7.56
N PHE A 186 16.34 2.46 6.37
CA PHE A 186 16.72 1.92 5.09
C PHE A 186 17.73 2.86 4.43
N PRO A 187 19.01 2.86 4.86
CA PRO A 187 20.03 3.75 4.31
C PRO A 187 20.18 3.66 2.80
N VAL A 188 19.87 2.49 2.23
CA VAL A 188 19.90 2.24 0.80
C VAL A 188 18.89 3.06 -0.01
N LEU A 189 17.84 3.58 0.65
CA LEU A 189 16.84 4.44 0.01
C LEU A 189 17.21 5.93 0.06
N TYR A 190 18.28 6.30 0.77
CA TYR A 190 18.76 7.69 0.86
C TYR A 190 19.10 8.25 -0.53
N GLY A 191 18.62 9.46 -0.83
CA GLY A 191 18.82 10.11 -2.13
C GLY A 191 18.00 9.50 -3.28
N THR A 192 17.17 8.49 -3.02
CA THR A 192 16.24 7.93 -4.00
C THR A 192 14.87 8.61 -3.91
N ILE A 193 14.00 8.34 -4.88
CA ILE A 193 12.61 8.83 -4.84
C ILE A 193 11.84 8.32 -3.61
N PHE A 194 12.23 7.17 -3.05
CA PHE A 194 11.54 6.49 -1.95
C PHE A 194 11.87 7.10 -0.57
N GLU A 195 12.93 7.91 -0.46
CA GLU A 195 13.29 8.58 0.80
C GLU A 195 12.15 9.46 1.33
N SER A 196 11.39 10.06 0.42
CA SER A 196 10.28 10.97 0.73
C SER A 196 8.95 10.27 0.99
N GLY A 197 8.89 8.95 0.82
CA GLY A 197 7.70 8.13 1.01
C GLY A 197 7.52 7.07 -0.05
N ILE A 198 6.67 6.10 0.24
CA ILE A 198 6.41 4.91 -0.57
C ILE A 198 4.90 4.83 -0.77
N ASP A 199 4.47 4.83 -2.02
CA ASP A 199 3.05 4.89 -2.37
C ASP A 199 2.36 3.54 -2.14
N ALA A 200 3.09 2.45 -2.33
CA ALA A 200 2.59 1.09 -2.14
C ALA A 200 3.78 0.13 -1.97
N CYS A 201 3.62 -0.95 -1.20
CA CYS A 201 4.66 -1.97 -1.05
C CYS A 201 4.07 -3.33 -0.67
N PHE A 202 4.84 -4.40 -0.88
CA PHE A 202 4.53 -5.73 -0.34
C PHE A 202 5.79 -6.56 -0.12
N ALA A 203 5.70 -7.51 0.82
CA ALA A 203 6.76 -8.48 1.06
C ALA A 203 6.70 -9.60 0.02
N SER A 204 7.84 -9.95 -0.57
CA SER A 204 7.92 -11.04 -1.51
C SER A 204 7.76 -12.40 -0.81
N HIS A 205 7.38 -13.41 -1.58
CA HIS A 205 7.51 -14.81 -1.18
C HIS A 205 8.98 -15.28 -1.17
N VAL A 206 9.88 -14.54 -1.84
CA VAL A 206 11.31 -14.71 -1.64
C VAL A 206 11.67 -14.12 -0.30
N GLU A 207 12.30 -14.94 0.55
CA GLU A 207 12.65 -14.56 1.91
C GLU A 207 13.44 -13.25 1.93
N SER A 208 13.00 -12.34 2.80
CA SER A 208 13.66 -11.07 3.06
C SER A 208 13.75 -10.16 1.82
N GLU A 209 12.88 -10.32 0.83
CA GLU A 209 12.72 -9.36 -0.27
C GLU A 209 11.39 -8.60 -0.15
N ALA A 210 11.38 -7.32 -0.53
CA ALA A 210 10.17 -6.51 -0.61
C ALA A 210 10.19 -5.64 -1.87
N TYR A 211 9.01 -5.35 -2.42
CA TYR A 211 8.84 -4.45 -3.55
C TYR A 211 8.26 -3.13 -3.06
N LEU A 212 8.90 -2.02 -3.43
CA LEU A 212 8.46 -0.66 -3.09
C LEU A 212 8.08 0.07 -4.37
N PHE A 213 6.94 0.76 -4.37
CA PHE A 213 6.39 1.47 -5.52
C PHE A 213 6.21 2.95 -5.20
N LYS A 214 6.54 3.80 -6.17
CA LYS A 214 6.34 5.24 -6.08
C LYS A 214 6.17 5.85 -7.46
N GLY A 215 5.05 6.54 -7.69
CA GLY A 215 4.69 7.03 -9.01
C GLY A 215 4.68 5.88 -10.02
N ASP A 216 5.36 6.07 -11.15
CA ASP A 216 5.48 5.09 -12.22
C ASP A 216 6.69 4.14 -12.06
N LYS A 217 7.39 4.17 -10.91
CA LYS A 217 8.61 3.39 -10.66
C LYS A 217 8.47 2.44 -9.48
N TYR A 218 9.29 1.41 -9.48
CA TYR A 218 9.43 0.51 -8.36
C TYR A 218 10.89 0.12 -8.16
N VAL A 219 11.18 -0.42 -6.97
CA VAL A 219 12.47 -1.06 -6.66
C VAL A 219 12.21 -2.29 -5.83
N ARG A 220 13.10 -3.28 -5.95
CA ARG A 220 13.14 -4.43 -5.05
C ARG A 220 14.26 -4.24 -4.05
N ILE A 221 13.97 -4.49 -2.78
CA ILE A 221 14.97 -4.45 -1.72
C ILE A 221 15.12 -5.84 -1.13
N LYS A 222 16.32 -6.14 -0.64
CA LYS A 222 16.55 -7.22 0.30
C LYS A 222 16.75 -6.59 1.67
N PHE A 223 15.90 -6.95 2.62
CA PHE A 223 15.86 -6.32 3.94
C PHE A 223 16.22 -7.30 5.05
N THR A 224 16.93 -6.83 6.07
CA THR A 224 17.26 -7.63 7.25
C THR A 224 16.58 -7.02 8.47
N PRO A 225 15.55 -7.68 9.04
CA PRO A 225 14.87 -7.18 10.23
C PRO A 225 15.85 -6.80 11.36
N GLY A 226 15.65 -5.61 11.93
CA GLY A 226 16.47 -5.10 13.03
C GLY A 226 17.86 -4.58 12.65
N GLN A 227 18.27 -4.69 11.38
CA GLN A 227 19.53 -4.14 10.87
C GLN A 227 19.26 -2.99 9.89
N THR A 228 20.33 -2.40 9.36
CA THR A 228 20.29 -1.29 8.40
C THR A 228 21.20 -1.55 7.20
N ASP A 229 21.56 -2.82 6.96
CA ASP A 229 22.45 -3.29 5.90
C ASP A 229 21.66 -3.75 4.65
N ASP A 230 20.43 -3.24 4.50
CA ASP A 230 19.55 -3.54 3.38
C ASP A 230 20.19 -3.17 2.04
N THR A 231 19.89 -3.96 1.02
CA THR A 231 20.47 -3.78 -0.33
C THR A 231 19.38 -3.66 -1.38
N LEU A 232 19.61 -2.84 -2.42
CA LEU A 232 18.75 -2.86 -3.60
C LEU A 232 19.04 -4.12 -4.42
N VAL A 233 17.98 -4.76 -4.89
CA VAL A 233 18.06 -5.91 -5.80
C VAL A 233 17.67 -5.42 -7.19
N GLY A 234 18.64 -4.82 -7.87
CA GLY A 234 18.47 -4.17 -9.18
C GLY A 234 18.27 -2.65 -9.06
N ASP A 235 18.06 -2.02 -10.21
CA ASP A 235 17.88 -0.57 -10.30
C ASP A 235 16.42 -0.15 -10.11
N VAL A 236 16.20 1.13 -9.78
CA VAL A 236 14.87 1.74 -9.80
C VAL A 236 14.33 1.72 -11.23
N THR A 237 13.29 0.93 -11.46
CA THR A 237 12.80 0.57 -12.79
C THR A 237 11.35 1.05 -12.98
N PRO A 238 10.93 1.45 -14.19
CA PRO A 238 9.52 1.71 -14.46
C PRO A 238 8.65 0.47 -14.19
N ILE A 239 7.48 0.67 -13.57
CA ILE A 239 6.55 -0.41 -13.19
C ILE A 239 6.19 -1.24 -14.42
N LEU A 240 5.86 -0.59 -15.54
CA LEU A 240 5.44 -1.29 -16.75
C LEU A 240 6.56 -2.06 -17.46
N ASP A 241 7.82 -1.82 -17.11
CA ASP A 241 8.96 -2.57 -17.67
C ASP A 241 9.26 -3.81 -16.83
N GLY A 242 9.16 -3.69 -15.49
CA GLY A 242 9.27 -4.82 -14.58
C GLY A 242 8.03 -5.71 -14.52
N TRP A 243 6.86 -5.13 -14.77
CA TRP A 243 5.56 -5.79 -14.76
C TRP A 243 4.82 -5.58 -16.09
N PRO A 244 5.32 -6.12 -17.21
CA PRO A 244 4.72 -5.93 -18.53
C PRO A 244 3.25 -6.32 -18.60
N VAL A 245 2.82 -7.26 -17.76
CA VAL A 245 1.43 -7.75 -17.67
C VAL A 245 0.44 -6.65 -17.28
N LEU A 246 0.91 -5.57 -16.65
CA LEU A 246 0.07 -4.44 -16.23
C LEU A 246 -0.14 -3.39 -17.32
N ARG A 247 0.53 -3.53 -18.48
CA ARG A 247 0.35 -2.62 -19.62
C ARG A 247 -1.09 -2.70 -20.13
N GLY A 248 -1.74 -1.55 -20.24
CA GLY A 248 -3.16 -1.46 -20.62
C GLY A 248 -4.15 -1.67 -19.48
N ILE A 249 -3.67 -1.97 -18.26
CA ILE A 249 -4.47 -1.99 -17.03
C ILE A 249 -4.17 -0.75 -16.19
N LEU A 250 -2.88 -0.41 -16.06
CA LEU A 250 -2.43 0.78 -15.35
C LEU A 250 -1.98 1.89 -16.32
N PRO A 251 -2.21 3.18 -16.00
CA PRO A 251 -2.95 3.66 -14.82
C PRO A 251 -4.46 3.41 -14.97
N VAL A 252 -5.13 3.07 -13.86
CA VAL A 252 -6.59 2.92 -13.87
C VAL A 252 -7.23 4.28 -14.11
N SER A 253 -8.13 4.39 -15.09
CA SER A 253 -8.83 5.62 -15.48
C SER A 253 -9.91 6.07 -14.51
#